data_AF-A0A3M1Z5M1-F1
#
_entry.id   AF-A0A3M1Z5M1-F1
#
_cell.length_a   1.000
_cell.length_b   1.000
_cell.length_c   1.000
_cell.angle_alpha   90.00
_cell.angle_beta   90.00
_cell.angle_gamma   90.00
#
_symmetry.space_group_name_H-M   'P 1'
#
loop_
_entity.id
_entity.type
_entity.pdbx_description
1 polymer ?
#
loop_
_entity_poly.entity_id
_entity_poly.type
_entity_poly.pdbx_seq_one_letter_code
_entity_poly.pdbx_strand_id
1 'polypeptide(L)'
;MYLHSFIWYNIIKNINKMERDDIIEYSLDAHHSEEEGVKIRKKIYFVTFLLSVITIVEVLVGVFFGKGTFPPDSFAWKSIVLFYIILTLVKAGYIVMVFMHLGDERKSFRWTILAPYIFFMLYLVFLVLTEASFMYSYTH
;
A
#
# COMPACT_ATOMS: atom_id res chain seq x y z
N MET A 1 -44.17 -9.95 55.77
CA MET A 1 -42.79 -10.36 55.47
C MET A 1 -42.59 -10.82 54.01
N TYR A 2 -43.53 -11.56 53.41
CA TYR A 2 -43.41 -12.07 52.03
C TYR A 2 -43.62 -11.04 50.90
N LEU A 3 -44.42 -9.99 51.09
CA LEU A 3 -44.67 -8.98 50.03
C LEU A 3 -43.41 -8.18 49.65
N HIS A 4 -42.61 -7.77 50.63
CA HIS A 4 -41.40 -6.99 50.38
C HIS A 4 -40.35 -7.80 49.60
N SER A 5 -40.23 -9.09 49.91
CA SER A 5 -39.33 -10.01 49.21
C SER A 5 -39.79 -10.30 47.77
N PHE A 6 -41.10 -10.36 47.52
CA PHE A 6 -41.66 -10.56 46.17
C PHE A 6 -41.48 -9.33 45.26
N ILE A 7 -41.64 -8.13 45.82
CA ILE A 7 -41.40 -6.87 45.10
C ILE A 7 -39.92 -6.76 44.73
N TRP A 8 -39.02 -7.04 45.67
CA TRP A 8 -37.58 -7.02 45.41
C TRP A 8 -37.15 -8.07 44.38
N TYR A 9 -37.75 -9.26 44.41
CA TYR A 9 -37.52 -10.31 43.41
C TYR A 9 -37.91 -9.86 42.00
N ASN A 10 -39.09 -9.27 41.83
CA ASN A 10 -39.53 -8.78 40.51
C ASN A 10 -38.72 -7.57 40.02
N ILE A 11 -38.28 -6.69 40.93
CA ILE A 11 -37.40 -5.55 40.58
C ILE A 11 -36.03 -6.05 40.12
N ILE A 12 -35.38 -6.93 40.88
CA ILE A 12 -34.08 -7.51 40.50
C ILE A 12 -34.20 -8.29 39.18
N LYS A 13 -35.28 -9.05 39.01
CA LYS A 13 -35.52 -9.82 37.78
C LYS A 13 -35.71 -8.91 36.56
N ASN A 14 -36.35 -7.75 36.72
CA ASN A 14 -36.48 -6.77 35.63
C ASN A 14 -35.15 -6.06 35.35
N ILE A 15 -34.36 -5.74 36.38
CA ILE A 15 -33.04 -5.11 36.22
C ILE A 15 -32.07 -6.04 35.48
N ASN A 16 -31.98 -7.31 35.89
CA ASN A 16 -31.14 -8.32 35.22
C ASN A 16 -31.58 -8.62 33.77
N LYS A 17 -32.84 -8.31 33.41
CA LYS A 17 -33.34 -8.44 32.05
C LYS A 17 -32.95 -7.23 31.18
N MET A 18 -32.69 -6.07 31.77
CA MET A 18 -32.27 -4.85 31.06
C MET A 18 -30.75 -4.76 30.88
N GLU A 19 -29.95 -5.42 31.73
CA GLU A 19 -28.47 -5.46 31.70
C GLU A 19 -27.90 -6.59 30.80
N ARG A 20 -28.75 -7.24 30.00
CA ARG A 20 -28.36 -8.38 29.13
C ARG A 20 -28.81 -8.20 27.69
N ASP A 21 -29.28 -7.01 27.35
CA ASP A 21 -29.74 -6.59 26.01
C ASP A 21 -28.82 -5.50 25.41
N ASP A 22 -27.80 -5.07 26.16
CA ASP A 22 -26.84 -4.00 25.85
C ASP A 22 -25.50 -4.49 25.29
N ILE A 23 -25.22 -5.80 25.35
CA ILE A 23 -24.22 -6.42 24.48
C ILE A 23 -24.89 -6.58 23.11
N ILE A 24 -25.04 -5.45 22.42
CA ILE A 24 -25.28 -5.46 20.98
C ILE A 24 -24.04 -6.13 20.40
N GLU A 25 -24.21 -7.35 19.91
CA GLU A 25 -23.17 -8.18 19.30
C GLU A 25 -22.75 -7.59 17.94
N TYR A 26 -22.27 -6.35 17.97
CA TYR A 26 -21.86 -5.54 16.82
C TYR A 26 -20.63 -6.15 16.12
N SER A 27 -19.99 -7.13 16.75
CA SER A 27 -18.83 -7.86 16.23
C SER A 27 -19.16 -9.19 15.56
N LEU A 28 -20.42 -9.65 15.53
CA LEU A 28 -20.76 -10.92 14.86
C LEU A 28 -20.96 -10.78 13.35
N ASP A 29 -21.45 -9.64 12.86
CA ASP A 29 -21.72 -9.46 11.41
C ASP A 29 -20.49 -9.03 10.59
N ALA A 30 -19.30 -8.99 11.20
CA ALA A 30 -18.02 -8.85 10.49
C ALA A 30 -17.46 -10.20 10.02
N HIS A 31 -18.34 -11.15 9.67
CA HIS A 31 -17.97 -12.39 8.98
C HIS A 31 -17.56 -12.07 7.53
N HIS A 32 -16.40 -11.44 7.36
CA HIS A 32 -15.65 -11.55 6.11
C HIS A 32 -15.47 -13.05 5.86
N SER A 33 -16.12 -13.58 4.81
CA SER A 33 -15.99 -15.00 4.49
C SER A 33 -14.50 -15.35 4.40
N GLU A 34 -14.06 -16.41 5.08
CA GLU A 34 -12.64 -16.80 5.06
C GLU A 34 -12.11 -16.95 3.62
N GLU A 35 -13.01 -17.31 2.70
CA GLU A 35 -12.75 -17.44 1.27
C GLU A 35 -12.27 -16.13 0.62
N GLU A 36 -12.83 -14.98 0.99
CA GLU A 36 -12.41 -13.67 0.45
C GLU A 36 -11.03 -13.26 0.98
N GLY A 37 -10.80 -13.44 2.28
CA GLY A 37 -9.50 -13.17 2.89
C GLY A 37 -8.36 -14.02 2.31
N VAL A 38 -8.63 -15.29 2.00
CA VAL A 38 -7.66 -16.19 1.35
C VAL A 38 -7.29 -15.69 -0.05
N LYS A 39 -8.26 -15.22 -0.84
CA LYS A 39 -8.01 -14.68 -2.19
C LYS A 39 -7.12 -13.43 -2.15
N ILE A 40 -7.39 -12.51 -1.22
CA ILE A 40 -6.58 -11.28 -1.05
C ILE A 40 -5.15 -11.63 -0.65
N ARG A 41 -4.96 -12.48 0.35
CA ARG A 41 -3.62 -12.92 0.78
C ARG A 41 -2.87 -13.60 -0.36
N LYS A 42 -3.52 -14.45 -1.14
CA LYS A 42 -2.93 -15.11 -2.32
C LYS A 42 -2.49 -14.10 -3.38
N LYS A 43 -3.30 -13.07 -3.66
CA LYS A 43 -2.95 -11.98 -4.59
C LYS A 43 -1.71 -11.21 -4.11
N ILE A 44 -1.64 -10.90 -2.82
CA ILE A 44 -0.48 -10.21 -2.21
C ILE A 44 0.78 -11.04 -2.38
N TYR A 45 0.79 -12.32 -1.97
CA TYR A 45 1.98 -13.17 -2.11
C TYR A 45 2.41 -13.35 -3.57
N PHE A 46 1.46 -13.51 -4.48
CA PHE A 46 1.74 -13.61 -5.91
C PHE A 46 2.42 -12.34 -6.44
N VAL A 47 1.87 -11.17 -6.12
CA VAL A 47 2.41 -9.89 -6.59
C VAL A 47 3.76 -9.57 -5.94
N THR A 48 3.95 -9.88 -4.66
CA THR A 48 5.26 -9.79 -4.01
C THR A 48 6.29 -10.62 -4.76
N PHE A 49 5.99 -11.90 -5.03
CA PHE A 49 6.91 -12.77 -5.74
C PHE A 49 7.22 -12.27 -7.16
N LEU A 50 6.18 -11.85 -7.89
CA LEU A 50 6.33 -11.28 -9.24
C LEU A 50 7.25 -10.05 -9.23
N LEU A 51 7.01 -9.10 -8.33
CA LEU A 51 7.82 -7.89 -8.23
C LEU A 51 9.25 -8.16 -7.73
N SER A 52 9.44 -9.13 -6.83
CA SER A 52 10.77 -9.59 -6.42
C SER A 52 11.55 -10.17 -7.59
N VAL A 53 10.95 -11.04 -8.40
CA VAL A 53 11.60 -11.61 -9.59
C VAL A 53 11.97 -10.52 -10.59
N ILE A 54 11.06 -9.60 -10.91
CA ILE A 54 11.36 -8.48 -11.82
C ILE A 54 12.49 -7.60 -11.25
N THR A 55 12.58 -7.46 -9.93
CA THR A 55 13.65 -6.68 -9.27
C THR A 55 14.98 -7.40 -9.29
N ILE A 56 15.01 -8.72 -9.11
CA ILE A 56 16.22 -9.51 -9.28
C ILE A 56 16.72 -9.39 -10.72
N VAL A 57 15.84 -9.56 -11.71
CA VAL A 57 16.21 -9.41 -13.14
C VAL A 57 16.76 -8.02 -13.43
N GLU A 58 16.10 -6.98 -12.93
CA GLU A 58 16.57 -5.60 -13.07
C GLU A 58 17.99 -5.44 -12.52
N VAL A 59 18.24 -5.84 -11.27
CA VAL A 59 19.56 -5.76 -10.65
C VAL A 59 20.61 -6.55 -11.44
N LEU A 60 20.27 -7.75 -11.93
CA LEU A 60 21.17 -8.54 -12.76
C LEU A 60 21.53 -7.83 -14.06
N VAL A 61 20.55 -7.20 -14.73
CA VAL A 61 20.81 -6.36 -15.91
C VAL A 61 21.75 -5.21 -15.54
N GLY A 62 21.60 -4.60 -14.37
CA GLY A 62 22.47 -3.51 -13.91
C GLY A 62 23.89 -3.95 -13.60
N VAL A 63 24.06 -5.17 -13.08
CA VAL A 63 25.37 -5.76 -12.79
C VAL A 63 26.07 -6.15 -14.10
N PHE A 64 25.38 -6.83 -15.03
CA PHE A 64 26.00 -7.31 -16.27
C PHE A 64 26.16 -6.22 -17.34
N PHE A 65 25.25 -5.25 -17.40
CA PHE A 65 25.26 -4.16 -18.37
C PHE A 65 25.48 -2.80 -17.68
N GLY A 66 26.31 -2.79 -16.65
CA GLY A 66 26.62 -1.61 -15.83
C GLY A 66 27.47 -0.56 -16.55
N LYS A 67 27.72 0.56 -15.86
CA LYS A 67 28.52 1.69 -16.36
C LYS A 67 29.89 1.21 -16.86
N GLY A 68 30.18 1.46 -18.14
CA GLY A 68 31.42 1.04 -18.80
C GLY A 68 31.23 -0.06 -19.84
N THR A 69 30.10 -0.77 -19.84
CA THR A 69 29.78 -1.80 -20.85
C THR A 69 29.51 -1.18 -22.22
N PHE A 70 28.90 0.00 -22.24
CA PHE A 70 28.58 0.74 -23.44
C PHE A 70 29.08 2.19 -23.35
N PRO A 71 29.43 2.82 -24.48
CA PRO A 71 29.72 4.24 -24.52
C PRO A 71 28.52 5.07 -24.01
N PRO A 72 28.74 6.16 -23.25
CA PRO A 72 27.67 6.98 -22.67
C PRO A 72 26.66 7.51 -23.70
N ASP A 73 27.12 7.80 -24.91
CA ASP A 73 26.27 8.35 -25.97
C ASP A 73 25.63 7.29 -26.88
N SER A 74 25.92 6.02 -26.62
CA SER A 74 25.41 4.91 -27.42
C SER A 74 23.89 4.75 -27.27
N PHE A 75 23.25 4.30 -28.36
CA PHE A 75 21.83 3.95 -28.33
C PHE A 75 21.54 2.89 -27.26
N ALA A 76 22.40 1.87 -27.12
CA ALA A 76 22.27 0.82 -26.13
C ALA A 76 22.20 1.36 -24.69
N TRP A 77 23.09 2.28 -24.33
CA TRP A 77 23.08 2.90 -23.00
C TRP A 77 21.79 3.68 -22.74
N LYS A 78 21.35 4.50 -23.70
CA LYS A 78 20.10 5.26 -23.59
C LYS A 78 18.88 4.34 -23.45
N SER A 79 18.83 3.24 -24.19
CA SER A 79 17.77 2.24 -24.08
C SER A 79 17.73 1.58 -22.70
N ILE A 80 18.89 1.25 -22.11
CA ILE A 80 18.97 0.69 -20.77
C ILE A 80 18.45 1.70 -19.74
N VAL A 81 18.91 2.95 -19.78
CA VAL A 81 18.42 4.01 -18.86
C VAL A 81 16.91 4.19 -18.98
N LEU A 82 16.38 4.23 -20.21
CA LEU A 82 14.94 4.36 -20.44
C LEU A 82 14.17 3.13 -19.91
N PHE A 83 14.70 1.93 -20.10
CA PHE A 83 14.14 0.69 -19.56
C PHE A 83 14.04 0.75 -18.03
N TYR A 84 15.08 1.20 -17.33
CA TYR A 84 15.07 1.36 -15.87
C TYR A 84 14.01 2.34 -15.39
N ILE A 85 13.86 3.48 -16.06
CA ILE A 85 12.85 4.49 -15.70
C ILE A 85 11.45 3.90 -15.86
N ILE A 86 11.16 3.28 -17.01
CA ILE A 86 9.84 2.69 -17.28
C ILE A 86 9.55 1.55 -16.28
N LEU A 87 10.52 0.66 -16.07
CA LEU A 87 10.34 -0.49 -15.17
C LEU A 87 10.08 -0.05 -13.73
N THR A 88 10.77 1.00 -13.27
CA THR A 88 10.55 1.60 -11.94
C THR A 88 9.15 2.19 -11.82
N LEU A 89 8.69 2.94 -12.82
CA LEU A 89 7.34 3.53 -12.83
C LEU A 89 6.25 2.46 -12.84
N VAL A 90 6.40 1.42 -13.66
CA VAL A 90 5.46 0.29 -13.73
C VAL A 90 5.41 -0.44 -12.39
N LYS A 91 6.57 -0.75 -11.77
CA LYS A 91 6.62 -1.37 -10.44
C LYS A 91 5.95 -0.51 -9.38
N ALA A 92 6.28 0.79 -9.32
CA ALA A 92 5.69 1.70 -8.36
C ALA A 92 4.16 1.77 -8.51
N GLY A 93 3.66 1.88 -9.74
CA GLY A 93 2.23 1.83 -10.03
C GLY A 93 1.59 0.51 -9.59
N TYR A 94 2.24 -0.63 -9.86
CA TYR A 94 1.74 -1.94 -9.47
C TYR A 94 1.71 -2.12 -7.94
N ILE A 95 2.74 -1.63 -7.24
CA ILE A 95 2.82 -1.64 -5.78
C ILE A 95 1.67 -0.85 -5.17
N VAL A 96 1.47 0.39 -5.61
CA VAL A 96 0.43 1.28 -5.09
C VAL A 96 -0.96 0.71 -5.36
N MET A 97 -1.20 0.17 -6.55
CA MET A 97 -2.52 -0.37 -6.89
C MET A 97 -2.85 -1.66 -6.13
N VAL A 98 -1.87 -2.54 -5.88
CA VAL A 98 -2.11 -3.86 -5.27
C VAL A 98 -1.89 -3.87 -3.77
N PHE A 99 -0.75 -3.38 -3.26
CA PHE A 99 -0.45 -3.46 -1.82
C PHE A 99 -1.21 -2.45 -0.98
N MET A 100 -1.56 -1.30 -1.55
CA MET A 100 -2.43 -0.33 -0.86
C MET A 100 -3.92 -0.63 -1.11
N HIS A 101 -4.25 -1.73 -1.80
CA HIS A 101 -5.60 -2.12 -2.17
C HIS A 101 -6.40 -1.06 -2.96
N LEU A 102 -5.71 -0.04 -3.51
CA LEU A 102 -6.34 1.10 -4.15
C LEU A 102 -7.01 0.77 -5.49
N GLY A 103 -6.72 -0.41 -6.06
CA GLY A 103 -7.28 -0.88 -7.32
C GLY A 103 -8.78 -1.14 -7.27
N ASP A 104 -9.26 -1.70 -6.17
CA ASP A 104 -10.66 -2.12 -6.01
C ASP A 104 -11.51 -1.02 -5.31
N GLU A 105 -10.87 0.10 -4.98
CA GLU A 105 -11.41 1.14 -4.10
C GLU A 105 -12.01 2.34 -4.83
N ARG A 106 -12.82 3.13 -4.10
CA ARG A 106 -13.46 4.33 -4.66
C ARG A 106 -12.43 5.30 -5.22
N LYS A 107 -12.70 5.82 -6.42
CA LYS A 107 -11.81 6.76 -7.13
C LYS A 107 -11.37 7.95 -6.26
N SER A 108 -12.25 8.47 -5.39
CA SER A 108 -11.92 9.56 -4.47
C SER A 108 -10.82 9.17 -3.48
N PHE A 109 -10.92 8.01 -2.83
CA PHE A 109 -9.90 7.51 -1.90
C PHE A 109 -8.54 7.27 -2.59
N ARG A 110 -8.57 6.77 -3.83
CA ARG A 110 -7.36 6.60 -4.63
C ARG A 110 -6.60 7.92 -4.82
N TRP A 111 -7.29 8.99 -5.21
CA TRP A 111 -6.64 10.29 -5.43
C TRP A 111 -6.17 10.96 -4.14
N THR A 112 -6.86 10.75 -3.02
CA THR A 112 -6.41 11.25 -1.71
C THR A 112 -5.05 10.70 -1.30
N ILE A 113 -4.72 9.46 -1.69
CA ILE A 113 -3.42 8.85 -1.41
C ILE A 113 -2.41 9.13 -2.54
N LEU A 114 -2.82 9.00 -3.81
CA LEU A 114 -1.90 9.20 -4.95
C LEU A 114 -1.42 10.66 -5.07
N ALA A 115 -2.29 11.64 -4.84
CA ALA A 115 -1.94 13.05 -5.03
C ALA A 115 -0.79 13.52 -4.14
N PRO A 116 -0.81 13.34 -2.79
CA PRO A 116 0.31 13.74 -1.95
C PRO A 116 1.58 12.94 -2.27
N TYR A 117 1.47 11.67 -2.63
CA TYR A 117 2.61 10.85 -3.02
C TYR A 117 3.30 11.35 -4.31
N ILE A 118 2.52 11.64 -5.35
CA ILE A 118 3.05 12.19 -6.61
C ILE A 118 3.64 13.58 -6.39
N PHE A 119 2.97 14.44 -5.64
CA PHE A 119 3.47 15.77 -5.30
C PHE A 119 4.82 15.69 -4.57
N PHE A 120 4.91 14.82 -3.56
CA PHE A 120 6.15 14.59 -2.82
C PHE A 120 7.28 14.10 -3.72
N MET A 121 7.02 13.12 -4.59
CA MET A 121 8.01 12.61 -5.54
C MET A 121 8.51 13.68 -6.51
N LEU A 122 7.61 14.48 -7.08
CA LEU A 122 7.99 15.58 -7.98
C LEU A 122 8.79 16.66 -7.24
N TYR A 123 8.43 16.97 -6.00
CA TYR A 123 9.17 17.90 -5.16
C TYR A 123 10.60 17.41 -4.88
N LEU A 124 10.79 16.12 -4.57
CA LEU A 124 12.12 15.54 -4.38
C LEU A 124 12.96 15.60 -5.66
N VAL A 125 12.37 15.28 -6.82
CA VAL A 125 13.06 15.39 -8.12
C VAL A 125 13.47 16.83 -8.39
N PHE A 126 12.59 17.80 -8.17
CA PHE A 126 12.89 19.21 -8.32
C PHE A 126 14.05 19.65 -7.41
N LEU A 127 14.04 19.22 -6.15
CA LEU A 127 15.10 19.52 -5.18
C LEU A 127 16.44 18.97 -5.65
N VAL A 128 16.51 17.68 -6.00
CA VAL A 128 17.75 17.05 -6.47
C VAL A 128 18.28 17.72 -7.74
N LEU A 129 17.42 18.07 -8.70
CA LEU A 129 17.84 18.75 -9.92
C LEU A 129 18.36 20.16 -9.65
N THR A 130 17.74 20.90 -8.73
CA THR A 130 18.18 22.24 -8.33
C THR A 130 19.56 22.18 -7.67
N GLU A 131 19.72 21.31 -6.68
CA GLU A 131 20.98 21.11 -5.96
C GLU A 131 22.09 20.59 -6.89
N ALA A 132 21.79 19.64 -7.77
CA ALA A 132 22.75 19.13 -8.74
C ALA A 132 23.20 20.22 -9.74
N SER A 133 22.27 21.06 -10.20
CA SER A 133 22.58 22.16 -11.12
C SER A 133 23.42 23.24 -10.45
N PHE A 134 23.09 23.58 -9.20
CA PHE A 134 23.88 24.48 -8.37
C PHE A 134 25.30 23.94 -8.24
N MET A 135 25.49 22.73 -7.69
CA MET A 135 26.81 22.10 -7.52
C MET A 135 27.62 22.01 -8.80
N TYR A 136 26.99 21.71 -9.95
CA TYR A 136 27.67 21.64 -11.24
C TYR A 136 28.31 22.98 -11.61
N SER A 137 27.59 24.09 -11.41
CA SER A 137 28.07 25.46 -11.69
C SER A 137 29.17 25.96 -10.75
N TYR A 138 29.36 25.34 -9.58
CA TYR A 138 30.50 25.68 -8.68
C TYR A 138 31.75 24.84 -8.96
N THR A 139 31.57 23.67 -9.59
CA THR A 139 32.67 22.72 -9.82
C THR A 139 33.29 22.89 -11.22
N HIS A 140 32.56 23.50 -12.15
CA HIS A 140 32.97 23.79 -13.52
C HIS A 140 32.66 25.25 -13.86
#